data_AF-A0A6N9Q521-F1
#
_entry.id   AF-A0A6N9Q521-F1
#
_cell.length_a   1.000
_cell.length_b   1.000
_cell.length_c   1.000
_cell.angle_alpha   90.00
_cell.angle_beta   90.00
_cell.angle_gamma   90.00
#
_symmetry.space_group_name_H-M   'P 1'
#
loop_
_entity.id
_entity.type
_entity.pdbx_description
1 polymer ?
#
loop_
_entity_poly.entity_id
_entity_poly.type
_entity_poly.pdbx_seq_one_letter_code
_entity_poly.pdbx_strand_id
1 'polypeptide(L)' 'MSERKSDRVAFIQALGDDVKIVAGDKFICVPKNTVMAHPFNTNWYIEGDAVVHTVHGPIHIRGEVDQ' A
#
# COMPACT_ATOMS: atom_id res chain seq x y z
N MET A 1 9.51 16.81 -18.06
CA MET A 1 9.59 16.78 -16.58
C MET A 1 9.49 15.32 -16.13
N SER A 2 10.54 14.81 -15.47
CA SER A 2 10.62 13.55 -14.70
C SER A 2 9.60 12.42 -14.94
N GLU A 3 9.63 11.76 -16.10
CA GLU A 3 8.90 10.50 -16.30
C GLU A 3 9.43 9.34 -15.44
N ARG A 4 10.65 9.44 -14.88
CA ARG A 4 11.32 8.30 -14.21
C ARG A 4 11.20 8.21 -12.68
N LYS A 5 10.56 9.18 -12.01
CA LYS A 5 10.46 9.19 -10.54
C LYS A 5 9.13 8.64 -10.01
N SER A 6 8.05 8.81 -10.77
CA SER A 6 6.72 8.37 -10.37
C SER A 6 6.52 6.86 -10.50
N ASP A 7 7.29 6.17 -11.36
CA ASP A 7 7.24 4.72 -11.54
C ASP A 7 7.70 3.91 -10.33
N ARG A 8 8.22 4.57 -9.29
CA ARG A 8 8.82 3.92 -8.12
C ARG A 8 7.99 4.03 -6.86
N VAL A 9 6.75 4.50 -6.93
CA VAL A 9 5.90 4.70 -5.75
C VAL A 9 4.54 4.05 -5.96
N ALA A 10 4.10 3.27 -4.99
CA ALA A 10 2.72 2.85 -4.83
C ALA A 10 1.95 3.89 -4.00
N PHE A 11 0.72 4.21 -4.39
CA PHE A 11 -0.19 4.94 -3.51
C PHE A 11 -1.15 3.96 -2.87
N ILE A 12 -1.18 3.94 -1.55
CA ILE A 12 -1.91 2.95 -0.76
C ILE A 12 -3.02 3.69 -0.03
N GLN A 13 -4.25 3.42 -0.40
CA GLN A 13 -5.45 3.94 0.26
C GLN A 13 -5.94 2.89 1.26
N ALA A 14 -5.92 3.25 2.54
CA ALA A 14 -6.44 2.38 3.59
C ALA A 14 -7.97 2.44 3.66
N LEU A 15 -8.64 1.28 3.54
CA LEU A 15 -10.08 1.13 3.69
C LEU A 15 -10.44 0.62 5.09
N GLY A 16 -9.61 -0.26 5.66
CA GLY A 16 -9.70 -0.78 7.02
C GLY A 16 -8.95 0.06 8.05
N ASP A 17 -9.22 -0.21 9.32
CA ASP A 17 -8.54 0.41 10.47
C ASP A 17 -7.21 -0.30 10.83
N ASP A 18 -6.98 -1.46 10.21
CA ASP A 18 -5.89 -2.42 10.47
C ASP A 18 -4.84 -2.47 9.36
N VAL A 19 -4.87 -1.50 8.43
CA VAL A 19 -3.97 -1.50 7.27
C VAL A 19 -2.52 -1.26 7.68
N LYS A 20 -1.63 -2.16 7.25
CA LYS A 20 -0.20 -2.07 7.52
C LYS A 20 0.60 -2.31 6.25
N ILE A 21 1.66 -1.53 6.09
CA ILE A 21 2.70 -1.80 5.10
C ILE A 21 3.84 -2.50 5.85
N VAL A 22 4.14 -3.75 5.48
CA VAL A 22 5.15 -4.57 6.15
C VAL A 22 6.37 -4.74 5.25
N ALA A 23 7.55 -4.40 5.77
CA ALA A 23 8.83 -4.47 5.09
C ALA A 23 9.89 -5.10 6.01
N GLY A 24 10.04 -6.43 5.92
CA GLY A 24 10.93 -7.18 6.81
C GLY A 24 10.41 -7.21 8.24
N ASP A 25 11.21 -6.71 9.18
CA ASP A 25 10.88 -6.61 10.62
C ASP A 25 10.13 -5.32 10.98
N LYS A 26 9.93 -4.41 10.02
CA LYS A 26 9.29 -3.12 10.22
C LYS A 26 7.91 -3.09 9.60
N PHE A 27 7.00 -2.37 10.25
CA PHE A 27 5.70 -2.06 9.69
C PHE A 27 5.32 -0.61 9.92
N ILE A 28 4.45 -0.10 9.05
CA ILE A 28 3.84 1.22 9.15
C ILE A 28 2.33 1.04 9.14
N CYS A 29 1.65 1.45 10.22
CA CYS A 29 0.20 1.52 10.24
C CYS A 29 -0.27 2.68 9.37
N VAL A 30 -1.19 2.40 8.45
CA VAL A 30 -1.81 3.41 7.58
C VAL A 30 -3.22 3.68 8.12
N PRO A 31 -3.51 4.89 8.64
CA PRO A 31 -4.82 5.20 9.18
C PRO A 31 -5.92 5.07 8.12
N LYS A 32 -7.09 4.59 8.52
CA LYS A 32 -8.25 4.49 7.64
C LYS A 32 -8.58 5.80 6.92
N ASN A 33 -9.02 5.68 5.67
CA ASN A 33 -9.35 6.81 4.79
C ASN A 33 -8.17 7.73 4.47
N THR A 34 -6.93 7.30 4.73
CA THR A 34 -5.73 8.03 4.31
C THR A 34 -5.09 7.38 3.10
N VAL A 35 -4.34 8.20 2.34
CA VAL A 35 -3.53 7.74 1.22
C VAL A 35 -2.07 7.95 1.57
N MET A 36 -1.29 6.87 1.49
CA MET A 36 0.15 6.88 1.75
C MET A 36 0.92 6.56 0.48
N ALA A 37 1.94 7.36 0.18
CA ALA A 37 2.91 7.07 -0.87
C ALA A 37 4.04 6.19 -0.31
N HIS A 38 4.27 5.02 -0.90
CA HIS A 38 5.33 4.10 -0.47
C HIS A 38 6.23 3.68 -1.64
N PRO A 39 7.57 3.79 -1.51
CA PRO A 39 8.49 3.47 -2.61
C PRO A 39 8.64 1.95 -2.84
N PHE A 40 8.82 1.54 -4.10
CA PHE A 40 9.14 0.16 -4.52
C PHE A 40 10.63 -0.20 -4.36
N ASN A 41 11.35 0.47 -3.45
CA ASN A 41 12.81 0.26 -3.29
C ASN A 41 13.18 -0.96 -2.44
N THR A 42 12.19 -1.60 -1.81
CA THR A 42 12.34 -2.76 -0.93
C THR A 42 11.18 -3.73 -1.17
N ASN A 43 11.36 -5.00 -0.82
CA ASN A 43 10.25 -5.96 -0.84
C ASN A 43 9.34 -5.66 0.36
N TRP A 44 8.06 -5.41 0.09
CA TRP A 44 7.05 -5.16 1.09
C TRP A 44 5.72 -5.76 0.65
N TYR A 45 4.81 -5.93 1.60
CA TYR A 45 3.43 -6.34 1.35
C TYR A 45 2.48 -5.54 2.23
N ILE A 46 1.18 -5.64 1.96
CA ILE A 46 0.14 -4.96 2.73
C ILE A 46 -0.70 -6.01 3.45
N GLU A 47 -0.99 -5.75 4.71
CA GLU A 47 -2.02 -6.44 5.49
C GLU A 47 -3.23 -5.50 5.65
N GLY A 48 -4.44 -6.08 5.67
CA GLY A 48 -5.70 -5.36 5.83
C GLY A 48 -6.36 -4.92 4.51
N ASP A 49 -7.53 -4.28 4.63
CA ASP A 49 -8.33 -3.83 3.49
C ASP A 49 -7.78 -2.52 2.90
N ALA A 50 -7.29 -2.57 1.66
CA ALA A 50 -6.66 -1.41 1.00
C ALA A 50 -6.84 -1.41 -0.52
N VAL A 51 -6.66 -0.24 -1.14
CA VAL A 51 -6.49 -0.09 -2.59
C VAL A 51 -5.07 0.40 -2.87
N VAL A 52 -4.36 -0.32 -3.74
CA VAL A 52 -3.02 0.06 -4.19
C VAL A 52 -3.10 0.60 -5.60
N HIS A 53 -2.85 1.88 -5.77
CA HIS A 53 -2.74 2.50 -7.09
C HIS A 53 -1.30 2.36 -7.59
N THR A 54 -1.17 1.64 -8.69
CA THR A 54 0.09 1.47 -9.42
C THR A 54 -0.01 2.16 -10.78
N VAL A 55 1.11 2.26 -11.50
CA VAL A 55 1.14 2.74 -12.89
C VAL A 55 0.34 1.84 -13.85
N HIS A 56 0.12 0.58 -13.47
CA HIS A 56 -0.66 -0.39 -14.25
C HIS A 56 -2.15 -0.39 -13.90
N GLY A 57 -2.57 0.42 -12.92
CA GLY A 57 -3.95 0.49 -12.45
C GLY A 57 -4.10 0.17 -10.96
N PRO A 58 -5.33 0.29 -10.43
CA PRO A 58 -5.64 0.01 -9.04
C PRO A 58 -5.75 -1.51 -8.77
N ILE A 59 -5.24 -1.94 -7.63
CA ILE A 59 -5.33 -3.31 -7.12
C ILE A 59 -6.06 -3.27 -5.78
N HIS A 60 -7.12 -4.06 -5.64
CA HIS A 60 -7.88 -4.16 -4.39
C HIS A 60 -7.32 -5.30 -3.56
N ILE A 61 -6.84 -4.97 -2.36
CA ILE A 61 -6.41 -5.92 -1.35
C ILE A 61 -7.56 -6.05 -0.35
N ARG A 62 -8.01 -7.29 -0.14
CA ARG A 62 -8.95 -7.63 0.92
C ARG A 62 -8.17 -8.37 1.98
N GLY A 63 -8.21 -7.89 3.21
CA GLY A 63 -7.71 -8.64 4.36
C GLY A 63 -8.45 -9.97 4.44
N GLU A 64 -7.80 -10.99 4.98
CA GLU A 64 -8.48 -12.23 5.29
C GLU A 64 -9.65 -11.92 6.22
N VAL A 65 -10.87 -12.15 5.74
CA VAL A 65 -12.03 -12.26 6.62
C VAL A 65 -11.85 -13.63 7.27
N ASP A 66 -11.54 -13.66 8.57
CA ASP A 66 -11.61 -14.88 9.38
C ASP A 66 -12.83 -15.70 8.94
N GLN A 67 -12.59 -16.89 8.39
CA GLN A 67 -13.61 -17.92 8.15
C GLN A 67 -13.75 -18.82 9.36
#